data_AF-A0A5S3U0S4-F1
#
_entry.id   AF-A0A5S3U0S4-F1
#
_cell.length_a   1.000
_cell.length_b   1.000
_cell.length_c   1.000
_cell.angle_alpha   90.00
_cell.angle_beta   90.00
_cell.angle_gamma   90.00
#
_symmetry.space_group_name_H-M   'P 1'
#
loop_
_entity.id
_entity.type
_entity.pdbx_description
1 polymer ?
#
loop_
_entity_poly.entity_id
_entity_poly.type
_entity_poly.pdbx_seq_one_letter_code
_entity_poly.pdbx_strand_id
1 'polypeptide(L)'
;KKATDLSKEFNPAMGKLNVLENGDALIKVSEQDTVQLYQYDLSNKRFNKVNTGFDVVEQFSYSNDRNQSILVTGTTASRPRQLNKLTVG
;
A
#
# COMPACT_ATOMS: atom_id res chain seq x y z
N LYS A 1 17.81 0.62 19.95
CA LYS A 1 16.58 0.46 19.11
C LYS A 1 16.44 -1.02 18.77
N LYS A 2 15.28 -1.65 19.00
CA LYS A 2 15.01 -3.05 18.62
C LYS A 2 14.39 -3.02 17.23
N ALA A 3 15.06 -3.61 16.24
CA ALA A 3 14.51 -3.74 14.89
C ALA A 3 13.37 -4.77 14.91
N THR A 4 12.24 -4.46 14.27
CA THR A 4 11.14 -5.41 14.08
C THR A 4 11.20 -5.92 12.66
N ASP A 5 11.20 -7.23 12.49
CA ASP A 5 11.21 -7.86 11.17
C ASP A 5 9.77 -8.01 10.66
N LEU A 6 9.44 -7.26 9.61
CA LEU A 6 8.11 -7.25 9.00
C LEU A 6 7.93 -8.36 7.96
N SER A 7 9.03 -8.94 7.47
CA SER A 7 9.03 -9.85 6.32
C SER A 7 8.82 -11.32 6.71
N LYS A 8 9.11 -11.69 7.96
CA LYS A 8 9.07 -13.10 8.42
C LYS A 8 7.73 -13.80 8.25
N GLU A 9 6.63 -13.07 8.42
CA GLU A 9 5.27 -13.60 8.30
C GLU A 9 4.55 -13.10 7.03
N PHE A 10 5.22 -12.25 6.25
CA PHE A 10 4.68 -11.66 5.03
C PHE A 10 5.36 -12.26 3.80
N ASN A 11 4.77 -13.31 3.26
CA ASN A 11 5.32 -14.09 2.15
C ASN A 11 5.19 -13.50 0.73
N PRO A 12 4.51 -12.35 0.50
CA PRO A 12 4.62 -11.64 -0.78
C PRO A 12 5.89 -10.79 -0.94
N ALA A 13 6.30 -10.52 -2.18
CA ALA A 13 7.46 -9.68 -2.45
C ALA A 13 7.17 -8.20 -2.20
N MET A 14 7.91 -7.55 -1.30
CA MET A 14 7.79 -6.11 -1.03
C MET A 14 8.66 -5.30 -2.00
N GLY A 15 8.03 -4.51 -2.87
CA GLY A 15 8.73 -3.69 -3.87
C GLY A 15 9.06 -2.27 -3.41
N LYS A 16 8.19 -1.64 -2.61
CA LYS A 16 8.41 -0.29 -2.06
C LYS A 16 7.76 -0.17 -0.70
N LEU A 17 8.45 0.46 0.26
CA LEU A 17 7.94 0.77 1.59
C LEU A 17 8.10 2.28 1.85
N ASN A 18 7.03 2.93 2.31
CA ASN A 18 7.06 4.31 2.76
C ASN A 18 6.49 4.37 4.18
N VAL A 19 7.28 4.88 5.12
CA VAL A 19 6.83 5.09 6.50
C VAL A 19 6.09 6.41 6.58
N LEU A 20 4.91 6.38 7.17
CA LEU A 20 4.04 7.53 7.38
C LEU A 20 4.40 8.24 8.71
N GLU A 21 3.97 9.49 8.86
CA GLU A 21 4.29 10.28 10.06
C GLU A 21 3.73 9.66 11.37
N ASN A 22 2.60 8.95 11.28
CA ASN A 22 1.99 8.23 12.40
C ASN A 22 2.71 6.90 12.75
N GLY A 23 3.74 6.52 11.99
CA GLY A 23 4.50 5.28 12.20
C GLY A 23 3.98 4.07 11.42
N ASP A 24 2.80 4.16 10.79
CA ASP A 24 2.33 3.15 9.85
C ASP A 24 3.19 3.14 8.59
N ALA A 25 2.96 2.18 7.68
CA ALA A 25 3.64 2.17 6.40
C ALA A 25 2.70 1.84 5.22
N LEU A 26 2.97 2.45 4.07
CA LEU A 26 2.42 2.05 2.78
C LEU A 26 3.42 1.18 2.03
N ILE A 27 2.97 -0.01 1.65
CA ILE A 27 3.81 -1.07 1.08
C ILE A 27 3.23 -1.49 -0.26
N LYS A 28 4.02 -1.36 -1.31
CA LYS A 28 3.70 -1.93 -2.62
C LYS A 28 4.22 -3.36 -2.67
N VAL A 29 3.34 -4.27 -3.05
CA VAL A 29 3.54 -5.72 -2.94
C VAL A 29 3.23 -6.40 -4.26
N SER A 30 4.09 -7.30 -4.71
CA SER A 30 3.82 -8.16 -5.86
C SER A 30 3.26 -9.51 -5.40
N GLU A 31 2.11 -9.89 -5.95
CA GLU A 31 1.36 -11.13 -5.67
C GLU A 31 1.00 -11.81 -6.98
N GLN A 32 1.73 -12.86 -7.36
CA GLN A 32 1.53 -13.55 -8.65
C GLN A 32 1.57 -12.53 -9.81
N ASP A 33 0.43 -12.31 -10.47
CA ASP A 33 0.27 -11.41 -11.62
C ASP A 33 -0.21 -10.00 -11.22
N THR A 34 -0.33 -9.72 -9.92
CA THR A 34 -0.87 -8.47 -9.39
C THR A 34 0.19 -7.65 -8.66
N VAL A 35 -0.02 -6.34 -8.64
CA VAL A 35 0.75 -5.41 -7.81
C VAL A 35 -0.22 -4.61 -6.97
N GLN A 36 -0.14 -4.79 -5.66
CA GLN A 36 -1.13 -4.34 -4.71
C GLN A 36 -0.52 -3.34 -3.73
N LEU A 37 -1.38 -2.52 -3.12
CA LEU A 37 -0.99 -1.58 -2.08
C LEU A 37 -1.52 -2.09 -0.73
N TYR A 38 -0.65 -2.13 0.26
CA TYR A 38 -0.95 -2.50 1.64
C TYR A 38 -0.65 -1.34 2.57
N GLN A 39 -1.43 -1.22 3.65
CA GLN A 39 -1.09 -0.44 4.83
C GLN A 39 -0.64 -1.41 5.93
N TYR A 40 0.53 -1.15 6.52
CA TYR A 40 0.94 -1.78 7.76
C TYR A 40 0.55 -0.89 8.93
N ASP A 41 -0.42 -1.34 9.71
CA ASP A 41 -0.84 -0.72 10.97
C ASP A 41 0.16 -1.14 12.05
N LEU A 42 0.95 -0.19 12.53
CA LEU A 42 2.00 -0.46 13.52
C LEU A 42 1.42 -0.78 14.90
N SER A 43 0.29 -0.17 15.24
CA SER A 43 -0.36 -0.32 16.56
C SER A 43 -0.88 -1.75 16.73
N ASN A 44 -1.49 -2.30 15.67
CA ASN A 44 -2.06 -3.64 15.66
C ASN A 44 -1.14 -4.70 15.05
N LYS A 45 0.01 -4.30 14.50
CA LYS A 45 1.01 -5.14 13.82
C LYS A 45 0.40 -5.96 12.67
N ARG A 46 -0.42 -5.33 11.84
CA ARG A 46 -1.20 -6.01 10.80
C ARG A 46 -1.05 -5.36 9.43
N PHE A 47 -1.05 -6.21 8.40
CA PHE A 47 -1.11 -5.79 7.01
C PHE A 47 -2.57 -5.74 6.55
N ASN A 48 -3.01 -4.58 6.11
CA ASN A 48 -4.34 -4.35 5.55
C ASN A 48 -4.20 -4.05 4.06
N LYS A 49 -4.87 -4.83 3.21
CA LYS A 49 -4.89 -4.56 1.76
C LYS A 49 -5.72 -3.31 1.49
N VAL A 50 -5.15 -2.33 0.79
CA VAL A 50 -5.86 -1.12 0.38
C VAL A 50 -6.68 -1.45 -0.87
N ASN A 51 -8.00 -1.25 -0.80
CA ASN A 51 -8.85 -1.44 -1.98
C ASN A 51 -8.65 -0.29 -2.98
N THR A 52 -7.71 -0.48 -3.91
CA THR A 52 -7.41 0.50 -4.96
C THR A 52 -8.32 0.42 -6.18
N GLY A 53 -9.02 -0.72 -6.35
CA GLY A 53 -9.76 -1.06 -7.56
C GLY A 53 -8.87 -1.50 -8.74
N PHE A 54 -7.57 -1.71 -8.53
CA PHE A 54 -6.60 -2.11 -9.56
C PHE A 54 -6.01 -3.49 -9.33
N ASP A 55 -5.76 -4.21 -10.43
CA ASP A 55 -4.97 -5.44 -10.40
C ASP A 55 -3.47 -5.09 -10.28
N VAL A 56 -3.05 -4.00 -10.92
CA VAL A 56 -1.66 -3.53 -10.92
C VAL A 56 -1.59 -2.05 -10.53
N VAL A 57 -0.99 -1.77 -9.37
CA VAL A 57 -0.67 -0.42 -8.89
C VAL A 57 0.67 0.05 -9.45
N GLU A 58 0.63 0.99 -10.37
CA GLU A 58 1.82 1.55 -11.03
C GLU A 58 2.51 2.62 -10.17
N GLN A 59 1.76 3.61 -9.68
CA GLN A 59 2.29 4.72 -8.88
C GLN A 59 1.30 5.10 -7.79
N PHE A 60 1.82 5.67 -6.70
CA PHE A 60 0.97 6.27 -5.68
C PHE A 60 1.67 7.45 -5.02
N SER A 61 0.86 8.36 -4.51
CA SER A 61 1.26 9.45 -3.61
C SER A 61 0.25 9.54 -2.48
N TYR A 62 0.66 10.10 -1.35
CA TYR A 62 -0.15 10.21 -0.14
C TYR A 62 0.01 11.61 0.45
N SER A 63 -1.03 12.09 1.13
CA SER A 63 -1.00 13.36 1.87
C SER A 63 -0.38 13.18 3.26
N ASN A 64 0.20 14.26 3.79
CA ASN A 64 0.75 14.33 5.16
C ASN A 64 -0.22 15.00 6.14
N ASP A 65 -1.53 14.89 5.90
CA ASP A 65 -2.56 15.47 6.75
C ASP A 65 -3.27 14.39 7.61
N ARG A 66 -4.06 14.86 8.59
CA ARG A 66 -4.75 13.98 9.56
C ARG A 66 -5.72 12.99 8.90
N ASN A 67 -6.29 13.34 7.74
CA ASN A 67 -7.18 12.50 6.96
C ASN A 67 -6.45 12.06 5.69
N GLN A 68 -5.59 11.06 5.82
CA GLN A 68 -4.71 10.64 4.75
C GLN A 68 -5.50 10.28 3.49
N SER A 69 -5.20 11.00 2.41
CA SER A 69 -5.65 10.70 1.07
C SER A 69 -4.53 10.01 0.31
N ILE A 70 -4.88 9.00 -0.48
CA ILE A 70 -3.94 8.34 -1.40
C ILE A 70 -4.43 8.58 -2.82
N LEU A 71 -3.55 9.12 -3.67
CA LEU A 71 -3.73 9.11 -5.12
C LEU A 71 -2.98 7.90 -5.68
N VAL A 72 -3.67 7.07 -6.46
CA VAL A 72 -3.10 5.84 -7.00
C VAL A 72 -3.42 5.72 -8.48
N THR A 73 -2.41 5.43 -9.30
CA THR A 73 -2.60 5.07 -10.70
C THR A 73 -2.40 3.58 -10.89
N GLY A 74 -3.25 2.97 -11.70
CA GLY A 74 -3.16 1.55 -11.96
C GLY A 74 -4.08 1.10 -13.09
N THR A 75 -4.03 -0.19 -13.37
CA THR A 75 -4.79 -0.87 -14.41
C THR A 75 -5.56 -2.05 -13.84
N THR A 76 -6.56 -2.50 -14.59
CA THR A 76 -7.12 -3.84 -14.41
C THR A 76 -6.87 -4.68 -15.65
N ALA A 77 -7.10 -5.98 -15.58
CA ALA A 77 -6.99 -6.90 -16.71
C ALA A 77 -7.84 -6.47 -17.93
N SER A 78 -8.91 -5.72 -17.70
CA SER A 78 -9.87 -5.30 -18.73
C SER A 78 -9.97 -3.78 -18.93
N ARG A 79 -9.26 -2.97 -18.13
CA ARG A 79 -9.36 -1.50 -18.19
C ARG A 79 -7.99 -0.85 -18.29
N PRO A 80 -7.84 0.17 -19.16
CA PRO A 80 -6.60 0.91 -19.27
C PRO A 80 -6.31 1.67 -17.99
N ARG A 81 -5.15 2.34 -17.95
CA ARG A 81 -4.70 3.07 -16.77
C ARG A 81 -5.68 4.16 -16.34
N GLN A 82 -5.97 4.20 -15.05
CA GLN A 82 -6.84 5.19 -14.40
C GLN A 82 -6.13 5.81 -13.19
N LEU A 83 -6.66 6.93 -12.71
CA LEU A 83 -6.26 7.59 -11.47
C LEU A 83 -7.42 7.55 -10.50
N ASN A 84 -7.20 6.97 -9.31
CA ASN A 84 -8.17 6.93 -8.22
C ASN A 84 -7.66 7.74 -7.03
N LYS A 85 -8.57 8.42 -6.33
CA LYS A 85 -8.33 9.00 -5.01
C LYS A 85 -9.05 8.15 -3.96
N LEU A 86 -8.33 7.75 -2.93
CA LEU A 86 -8.82 7.00 -1.78
C LEU A 86 -8.65 7.85 -0.53
N THR A 87 -9.55 7.68 0.44
CA THR A 87 -9.37 8.19 1.80
C THR A 87 -9.09 6.99 2.69
N VAL A 88 -8.00 7.06 3.46
CA VAL A 88 -7.61 6.02 4.42
C VAL A 88 -7.82 6.59 5.81
N GLY A 89 -8.47 5.82 6.68
CA GLY A 89 -8.86 6.23 8.02
C GLY A 89 -8.93 5.05 8.97
#